data_AF-A0A081N8A3-F1
#
_entry.id   AF-A0A081N8A3-F1
#
_cell.length_a   1.000
_cell.length_b   1.000
_cell.length_c   1.000
_cell.angle_alpha   90.00
_cell.angle_beta   90.00
_cell.angle_gamma   90.00
#
_symmetry.space_group_name_H-M   'P 1'
#
loop_
_entity.id
_entity.type
_entity.pdbx_description
1 polymer ?
#
loop_
_entity_poly.entity_id
_entity_poly.type
_entity_poly.pdbx_seq_one_letter_code
_entity_poly.pdbx_strand_id
1 'polypeptide(L)'
;MHSEGLQCAFKGSSGHGCNELPEQGSEFCFWHCPDIDKSGMDLRERLENRARTGRPMEGFLLKGANLENVNLVNRGGKPFQLVEADLNRANLYRAHLYQVNLSRCNLLKANLGGANLHFTDLTDCNLLGVNFKSARLDEVCWGTHLLQERQAYKKLCNGQTEAARPLFEEAEEVARNIRRSCENQGLFAIAGDFFYREMVIRRQSYPEWSYDRILSTLVDVISGYGEKPRRVISFAAGLIFLFSFIYLLFGVQEGGRLIQYSSDQSLLVNARTWLDTLYYSVVTFTTLGYGDITPIGISRLFAALEAFTGSFSMALFVVVFVKKMTR
;
A
#
# COMPACT_ATOMS: atom_id res chain seq x y z
N MET A 1 5.86 -23.56 52.86
CA MET A 1 5.00 -24.20 51.84
C MET A 1 5.52 -23.77 50.49
N HIS A 2 5.92 -24.74 49.67
CA HIS A 2 6.59 -24.56 48.39
C HIS A 2 5.71 -23.77 47.41
N SER A 3 6.20 -22.65 46.90
CA SER A 3 5.62 -21.89 45.79
C SER A 3 5.95 -22.56 44.46
N GLU A 4 5.49 -23.80 44.27
CA GLU A 4 5.46 -24.42 42.94
C GLU A 4 4.29 -23.82 42.15
N GLY A 5 4.59 -23.14 41.03
CA GLY A 5 3.62 -22.97 39.94
C GLY A 5 2.95 -21.61 39.72
N LEU A 6 3.26 -20.55 40.48
CA LEU A 6 2.72 -19.21 40.19
C LEU A 6 3.49 -18.55 39.04
N GLN A 7 2.97 -18.71 37.83
CA GLN A 7 3.42 -18.01 36.62
C GLN A 7 2.33 -17.04 36.16
N CYS A 8 2.74 -15.99 35.45
CA CYS A 8 1.82 -15.06 34.82
C CYS A 8 0.80 -15.80 33.94
N ALA A 9 -0.49 -15.51 34.13
CA ALA A 9 -1.60 -16.14 33.41
C ALA A 9 -1.69 -15.75 31.92
N PHE A 10 -0.85 -14.82 31.44
CA PHE A 10 -0.84 -14.39 30.04
C PHE A 10 -0.46 -15.52 29.09
N LYS A 11 -1.29 -15.69 28.05
CA LYS A 11 -1.06 -16.62 26.93
C LYS A 11 -1.03 -15.83 25.63
N GLY A 12 0.13 -15.83 24.97
CA GLY A 12 0.30 -15.17 23.68
C GLY A 12 -0.34 -15.93 22.52
N SER A 13 -0.56 -15.23 21.41
CA SER A 13 -1.00 -15.81 20.13
C SER A 13 -0.04 -16.88 19.59
N SER A 14 1.24 -16.78 19.95
CA SER A 14 2.28 -17.74 19.59
C SER A 14 2.25 -19.04 20.41
N GLY A 15 1.36 -19.14 21.40
CA GLY A 15 1.30 -20.26 22.35
C GLY A 15 2.35 -20.20 23.46
N HIS A 16 3.27 -19.23 23.43
CA HIS A 16 4.25 -19.03 24.50
C HIS A 16 3.59 -18.32 25.69
N GLY A 17 3.69 -18.97 26.87
CA GLY A 17 3.28 -18.38 28.14
C GLY A 17 4.34 -17.41 28.68
N CYS A 18 3.90 -16.49 29.55
CA CYS A 18 4.83 -15.62 30.26
C CYS A 18 5.41 -16.32 31.48
N ASN A 19 6.74 -16.54 31.49
CA ASN A 19 7.44 -17.22 32.58
C ASN A 19 7.83 -16.28 33.75
N GLU A 20 7.28 -15.07 33.80
CA GLU A 20 7.52 -14.15 34.91
C GLU A 20 6.59 -14.46 36.08
N LEU A 21 7.08 -14.17 37.28
CA LEU A 21 6.27 -14.29 38.49
C LEU A 21 5.16 -13.23 38.46
N PRO A 22 3.94 -13.60 38.86
CA PRO A 22 2.86 -12.65 38.98
C PRO A 22 3.14 -11.64 40.10
N GLU A 23 2.54 -10.46 39.99
CA GLU A 23 2.59 -9.43 41.02
C GLU A 23 1.74 -9.83 42.23
N GLN A 24 2.07 -9.30 43.42
CA GLN A 24 1.31 -9.62 44.63
C GLN A 24 -0.16 -9.19 44.47
N GLY A 25 -1.08 -10.15 44.55
CA GLY A 25 -2.52 -9.89 44.39
C GLY A 25 -3.02 -9.83 42.95
N SER A 26 -2.19 -10.16 41.96
CA SER A 26 -2.59 -10.30 40.55
C SER A 26 -2.22 -11.68 40.02
N GLU A 27 -2.93 -12.15 38.99
CA GLU A 27 -2.55 -13.34 38.22
C GLU A 27 -1.53 -13.02 37.12
N PHE A 28 -1.24 -11.73 36.90
CA PHE A 28 -0.35 -11.25 35.85
C PHE A 28 0.97 -10.72 36.42
N CYS A 29 2.05 -10.86 35.66
CA CYS A 29 3.30 -10.17 35.96
C CYS A 29 3.19 -8.68 35.66
N PHE A 30 4.19 -7.91 36.05
CA PHE A 30 4.28 -6.47 35.79
C PHE A 30 3.86 -6.09 34.36
N TRP A 31 4.40 -6.74 33.33
CA TRP A 31 4.16 -6.39 31.93
C TRP A 31 2.73 -6.63 31.46
N HIS A 32 2.06 -7.65 32.01
CA HIS A 32 0.72 -8.07 31.59
C HIS A 32 -0.38 -7.60 32.52
N CYS A 33 -0.03 -7.04 33.68
CA CYS A 33 -0.99 -6.59 34.68
C CYS A 33 -1.69 -5.30 34.22
N PRO A 34 -3.03 -5.30 34.06
CA PRO A 34 -3.80 -4.12 33.68
C PRO A 34 -3.99 -3.13 34.84
N ASP A 35 -3.89 -3.60 36.10
CA ASP A 35 -4.11 -2.77 37.29
C ASP A 35 -2.94 -1.82 37.57
N ILE A 36 -1.76 -2.11 36.99
CA ILE A 36 -0.58 -1.26 37.11
C ILE A 36 -0.60 -0.26 35.96
N ASP A 37 -0.93 1.00 36.28
CA ASP A 37 -0.75 2.12 35.36
C ASP A 37 0.75 2.37 35.14
N LYS A 38 1.20 2.21 33.89
CA LYS A 38 2.59 2.41 33.47
C LYS A 38 2.79 3.71 32.72
N SER A 39 1.76 4.54 32.63
CA SER A 39 1.79 5.82 31.92
C SER A 39 2.83 6.74 32.56
N GLY A 40 3.73 7.29 31.73
CA GLY A 40 4.80 8.18 32.17
C GLY A 40 5.97 7.50 32.90
N MET A 41 5.86 6.22 33.25
CA MET A 41 6.97 5.49 33.88
C MET A 41 8.14 5.35 32.89
N ASP A 42 9.37 5.66 33.35
CA ASP A 42 10.58 5.32 32.62
C ASP A 42 10.82 3.80 32.72
N LEU A 43 10.46 3.10 31.65
CA LEU A 43 10.61 1.66 31.55
C LEU A 43 11.75 1.27 30.61
N ARG A 44 12.57 2.23 30.17
CA ARG A 44 13.65 1.99 29.20
C ARG A 44 14.57 0.87 29.65
N GLU A 45 15.24 1.05 30.78
CA GLU A 45 16.24 0.09 31.27
C GLU A 45 15.59 -1.26 31.59
N ARG A 46 14.40 -1.24 32.19
CA ARG A 46 13.65 -2.45 32.53
C ARG A 46 13.29 -3.25 31.28
N LEU A 47 12.84 -2.59 30.21
CA LEU A 47 12.49 -3.23 28.94
C LEU A 47 13.73 -3.74 28.21
N GLU A 48 14.84 -3.00 28.22
CA GLU A 48 16.11 -3.47 27.64
C GLU A 48 16.65 -4.70 28.35
N ASN A 49 16.67 -4.68 29.69
CA ASN A 49 17.06 -5.84 30.51
C ASN A 49 16.15 -7.04 30.18
N ARG A 50 14.84 -6.80 30.04
CA ARG A 50 13.89 -7.84 29.67
C ARG A 50 14.14 -8.38 28.25
N ALA A 51 14.48 -7.53 27.29
CA ALA A 51 14.78 -7.91 25.91
C ALA A 51 16.04 -8.77 25.82
N ARG A 52 17.09 -8.45 26.60
CA ARG A 52 18.35 -9.22 26.64
C ARG A 52 18.20 -10.68 27.04
N THR A 53 17.10 -11.05 27.71
CA THR A 53 16.78 -12.46 27.99
C THR A 53 16.50 -13.28 26.72
N GLY A 54 16.29 -12.62 25.58
CA GLY A 54 15.97 -13.24 24.28
C GLY A 54 14.57 -13.82 24.18
N ARG A 55 13.77 -13.76 25.26
CA ARG A 55 12.39 -14.26 25.27
C ARG A 55 11.44 -13.23 24.65
N PRO A 56 10.44 -13.66 23.87
CA PRO A 56 9.43 -12.77 23.30
C PRO A 56 8.77 -11.90 24.39
N MET A 57 8.48 -10.65 24.03
CA MET A 57 7.76 -9.67 24.83
C MET A 57 6.36 -9.50 24.25
N GLU A 58 5.61 -10.60 24.21
CA GLU A 58 4.28 -10.65 23.60
C GLU A 58 3.23 -10.06 24.55
N GLY A 59 2.34 -9.19 24.03
CA GLY A 59 1.19 -8.66 24.78
C GLY A 59 1.51 -7.69 25.92
N PHE A 60 2.70 -7.09 25.93
CA PHE A 60 3.09 -6.16 27.00
C PHE A 60 2.18 -4.92 27.01
N LEU A 61 1.65 -4.58 28.19
CA LEU A 61 0.81 -3.40 28.41
C LEU A 61 1.67 -2.20 28.77
N LEU A 62 2.08 -1.42 27.78
CA LEU A 62 3.02 -0.30 27.86
C LEU A 62 2.39 1.04 27.46
N LYS A 63 1.07 1.15 27.61
CA LYS A 63 0.31 2.35 27.30
C LYS A 63 0.89 3.56 28.04
N GLY A 64 1.21 4.61 27.29
CA GLY A 64 1.75 5.86 27.81
C GLY A 64 3.15 5.76 28.41
N ALA A 65 3.83 4.61 28.36
CA ALA A 65 5.14 4.42 28.97
C ALA A 65 6.19 5.34 28.33
N ASN A 66 7.16 5.78 29.13
CA ASN A 66 8.33 6.48 28.63
C ASN A 66 9.43 5.46 28.27
N LEU A 67 9.70 5.35 26.97
CA LEU A 67 10.69 4.46 26.37
C LEU A 67 11.65 5.26 25.47
N GLU A 68 11.87 6.52 25.82
CA GLU A 68 12.75 7.41 25.06
C GLU A 68 14.17 6.84 24.97
N ASN A 69 14.75 6.83 23.77
CA ASN A 69 16.07 6.26 23.49
C ASN A 69 16.20 4.75 23.83
N VAL A 70 15.10 4.00 23.98
CA VAL A 70 15.17 2.56 24.25
C VAL A 70 15.94 1.83 23.15
N ASN A 71 16.84 0.93 23.55
CA ASN A 71 17.67 0.16 22.64
C ASN A 71 17.26 -1.30 22.58
N LEU A 72 16.50 -1.64 21.53
CA LEU A 72 16.06 -3.01 21.26
C LEU A 72 16.81 -3.63 20.06
N VAL A 73 18.08 -3.26 19.87
CA VAL A 73 18.90 -3.82 18.78
C VAL A 73 19.70 -5.04 19.27
N ASN A 74 19.46 -6.20 18.66
CA ASN A 74 20.25 -7.40 18.90
C ASN A 74 21.30 -7.61 17.79
N ARG A 75 22.56 -7.20 18.03
CA ARG A 75 23.64 -7.28 17.03
C ARG A 75 24.23 -8.68 16.83
N GLY A 76 23.99 -9.61 17.76
CA GLY A 76 24.65 -10.92 17.78
C GLY A 76 23.68 -12.11 17.67
N GLY A 77 22.39 -11.87 17.44
CA GLY A 77 21.38 -12.92 17.48
C GLY A 77 20.10 -12.58 16.72
N LYS A 78 19.04 -13.35 16.99
CA LYS A 78 17.72 -13.12 16.40
C LYS A 78 17.17 -11.75 16.84
N PRO A 79 16.46 -11.03 15.97
CA PRO A 79 15.87 -9.76 16.37
C PRO A 79 14.92 -9.92 17.55
N PHE A 80 14.85 -8.88 18.40
CA PHE A 80 13.92 -8.89 19.53
C PHE A 80 12.47 -8.82 19.05
N GLN A 81 11.59 -9.44 19.82
CA GLN A 81 10.16 -9.52 19.55
C GLN A 81 9.41 -8.75 20.62
N LEU A 82 8.78 -7.64 20.24
CA LEU A 82 7.82 -6.89 21.04
C LEU A 82 6.51 -6.88 20.25
N VAL A 83 5.78 -7.99 20.33
CA VAL A 83 4.67 -8.32 19.44
C VAL A 83 3.36 -8.19 20.21
N GLU A 84 2.29 -7.72 19.57
CA GLU A 84 0.97 -7.54 20.24
C GLU A 84 0.99 -6.63 21.48
N ALA A 85 2.04 -5.81 21.65
CA ALA A 85 2.14 -4.90 22.79
C ALA A 85 1.18 -3.70 22.64
N ASP A 86 0.61 -3.25 23.75
CA ASP A 86 -0.10 -1.98 23.81
C ASP A 86 0.88 -0.85 24.07
N LEU A 87 1.25 -0.12 23.01
CA LEU A 87 2.17 1.03 23.02
C LEU A 87 1.39 2.34 22.75
N ASN A 88 0.08 2.35 22.99
CA ASN A 88 -0.77 3.51 22.81
C ASN A 88 -0.23 4.71 23.59
N ARG A 89 0.04 5.83 22.90
CA ARG A 89 0.68 7.05 23.44
C ARG A 89 2.05 6.84 24.09
N ALA A 90 2.72 5.71 23.87
CA ALA A 90 4.06 5.49 24.39
C ALA A 90 5.06 6.47 23.76
N ASN A 91 6.05 6.92 24.53
CA ASN A 91 7.13 7.74 24.04
C ASN A 91 8.30 6.85 23.60
N LEU A 92 8.47 6.65 22.29
CA LEU A 92 9.58 5.91 21.66
C LEU A 92 10.50 6.88 20.90
N TYR A 93 10.55 8.15 21.31
CA TYR A 93 11.39 9.15 20.66
C TYR A 93 12.86 8.69 20.67
N ARG A 94 13.49 8.72 19.49
CA ARG A 94 14.87 8.24 19.24
C ARG A 94 15.13 6.79 19.63
N ALA A 95 14.10 5.94 19.74
CA ALA A 95 14.28 4.51 20.01
C ALA A 95 15.11 3.82 18.90
N HIS A 96 15.98 2.90 19.29
CA HIS A 96 16.73 2.05 18.37
C HIS A 96 15.98 0.72 18.17
N LEU A 97 15.26 0.63 17.06
CA LEU A 97 14.33 -0.48 16.76
C LEU A 97 14.75 -1.28 15.52
N TYR A 98 16.03 -1.19 15.12
CA TYR A 98 16.57 -1.90 13.95
C TYR A 98 16.26 -3.41 14.00
N GLN A 99 15.60 -3.90 12.94
CA GLN A 99 15.14 -5.30 12.78
C GLN A 99 14.13 -5.81 13.83
N VAL A 100 13.67 -4.99 14.77
CA VAL A 100 12.71 -5.43 15.80
C VAL A 100 11.41 -5.87 15.16
N ASN A 101 10.82 -6.95 15.68
CA ASN A 101 9.47 -7.32 15.33
C ASN A 101 8.50 -6.60 16.26
N LEU A 102 7.76 -5.63 15.71
CA LEU A 102 6.68 -4.88 16.37
C LEU A 102 5.29 -5.29 15.88
N SER A 103 5.18 -6.37 15.11
CA SER A 103 3.92 -6.76 14.46
C SER A 103 2.75 -6.83 15.46
N ARG A 104 1.57 -6.46 14.98
CA ARG A 104 0.30 -6.45 15.75
C ARG A 104 0.30 -5.54 16.98
N CYS A 105 1.28 -4.65 17.16
CA CYS A 105 1.27 -3.69 18.26
C CYS A 105 0.21 -2.60 18.07
N ASN A 106 -0.34 -2.13 19.19
CA ASN A 106 -1.14 -0.90 19.21
C ASN A 106 -0.23 0.31 19.41
N LEU A 107 0.11 1.02 18.34
CA LEU A 107 0.94 2.23 18.38
C LEU A 107 0.10 3.52 18.29
N LEU A 108 -1.21 3.47 18.54
CA LEU A 108 -2.11 4.63 18.47
C LEU A 108 -1.50 5.84 19.19
N LYS A 109 -1.26 6.93 18.45
CA LYS A 109 -0.66 8.17 18.97
C LYS A 109 0.70 8.02 19.66
N ALA A 110 1.44 6.95 19.38
CA ALA A 110 2.80 6.78 19.89
C ALA A 110 3.77 7.78 19.25
N ASN A 111 4.79 8.19 20.00
CA ASN A 111 5.84 9.07 19.51
C ASN A 111 7.04 8.26 19.03
N LEU A 112 7.18 8.06 17.73
CA LEU A 112 8.34 7.40 17.10
C LEU A 112 9.31 8.40 16.47
N GLY A 113 9.22 9.69 16.83
CA GLY A 113 10.06 10.72 16.22
C GLY A 113 11.56 10.43 16.42
N GLY A 114 12.35 10.52 15.36
CA GLY A 114 13.79 10.21 15.42
C GLY A 114 14.14 8.74 15.63
N ALA A 115 13.16 7.83 15.75
CA ALA A 115 13.43 6.41 15.96
C ALA A 115 14.08 5.77 14.73
N ASN A 116 14.94 4.79 14.95
CA ASN A 116 15.51 3.98 13.88
C ASN A 116 14.64 2.73 13.66
N LEU A 117 13.76 2.76 12.65
CA LEU A 117 12.86 1.67 12.28
C LEU A 117 13.37 0.84 11.08
N HIS A 118 14.65 0.96 10.72
CA HIS A 118 15.18 0.26 9.56
C HIS A 118 15.05 -1.27 9.71
N PHE A 119 14.41 -1.94 8.74
CA PHE A 119 14.02 -3.36 8.78
C PHE A 119 13.05 -3.76 9.91
N THR A 120 12.38 -2.82 10.56
CA THR A 120 11.37 -3.12 11.59
C THR A 120 10.09 -3.68 10.97
N ASP A 121 9.49 -4.67 11.62
CA ASP A 121 8.19 -5.20 11.22
C ASP A 121 7.05 -4.47 11.95
N LEU A 122 6.26 -3.69 11.20
CA LEU A 122 5.06 -2.99 11.65
C LEU A 122 3.78 -3.59 11.05
N THR A 123 3.84 -4.83 10.54
CA THR A 123 2.69 -5.51 9.97
C THR A 123 1.56 -5.60 10.99
N ASP A 124 0.35 -5.26 10.57
CA ASP A 124 -0.86 -5.29 11.39
C ASP A 124 -0.85 -4.40 12.64
N CYS A 125 0.03 -3.39 12.70
CA CYS A 125 0.03 -2.41 13.78
C CYS A 125 -1.09 -1.38 13.64
N ASN A 126 -1.62 -0.91 14.76
CA ASN A 126 -2.42 0.31 14.77
C ASN A 126 -1.51 1.53 14.74
N LEU A 127 -1.38 2.16 13.58
CA LEU A 127 -0.48 3.29 13.34
C LEU A 127 -1.19 4.66 13.34
N LEU A 128 -2.46 4.71 13.74
CA LEU A 128 -3.25 5.94 13.71
C LEU A 128 -2.63 7.01 14.62
N GLY A 129 -2.38 8.20 14.07
CA GLY A 129 -1.79 9.33 14.80
C GLY A 129 -0.35 9.14 15.26
N VAL A 130 0.38 8.11 14.79
CA VAL A 130 1.80 7.91 15.14
C VAL A 130 2.64 9.10 14.66
N ASN A 131 3.55 9.59 15.49
CA ASN A 131 4.53 10.58 15.04
C ASN A 131 5.78 9.91 14.46
N PHE A 132 5.97 9.99 13.14
CA PHE A 132 7.16 9.50 12.44
C PHE A 132 8.18 10.60 12.09
N LYS A 133 8.07 11.81 12.67
CA LYS A 133 8.96 12.93 12.35
C LYS A 133 10.43 12.55 12.54
N SER A 134 11.22 12.61 11.46
CA SER A 134 12.65 12.24 11.45
C SER A 134 12.94 10.78 11.81
N ALA A 135 11.94 9.90 11.86
CA ALA A 135 12.14 8.48 12.07
C ALA A 135 12.68 7.83 10.80
N ARG A 136 13.69 6.97 10.89
CA ARG A 136 14.25 6.27 9.72
C ARG A 136 13.29 5.17 9.27
N LEU A 137 12.66 5.34 8.10
CA LEU A 137 11.61 4.46 7.57
C LEU A 137 12.06 3.56 6.40
N ASP A 138 13.35 3.48 6.14
CA ASP A 138 13.92 2.59 5.13
C ASP A 138 13.56 1.12 5.42
N GLU A 139 13.17 0.35 4.41
CA GLU A 139 12.96 -1.10 4.50
C GLU A 139 12.03 -1.56 5.65
N VAL A 140 11.12 -0.71 6.12
CA VAL A 140 10.10 -1.08 7.09
C VAL A 140 9.11 -2.06 6.46
N CYS A 141 8.81 -3.16 7.16
CA CYS A 141 7.76 -4.09 6.74
C CYS A 141 6.40 -3.56 7.22
N TRP A 142 5.62 -3.00 6.30
CA TRP A 142 4.28 -2.46 6.61
C TRP A 142 3.14 -3.49 6.48
N GLY A 143 3.41 -4.62 5.82
CA GLY A 143 2.38 -5.58 5.39
C GLY A 143 1.73 -5.23 4.05
N THR A 144 0.91 -6.16 3.54
CA THR A 144 0.20 -6.03 2.27
C THR A 144 -0.95 -5.01 2.33
N HIS A 145 -1.56 -4.84 3.50
CA HIS A 145 -2.60 -3.88 3.79
C HIS A 145 -2.34 -3.28 5.17
N LEU A 146 -2.76 -2.03 5.38
CA LEU A 146 -2.79 -1.44 6.72
C LEU A 146 -3.84 -2.17 7.60
N LEU A 147 -3.69 -2.10 8.92
CA LEU A 147 -4.59 -2.78 9.85
C LEU A 147 -6.05 -2.40 9.60
N GLN A 148 -6.34 -1.09 9.60
CA GLN A 148 -7.69 -0.56 9.36
C GLN A 148 -8.19 -0.87 7.95
N GLU A 149 -7.31 -0.82 6.94
CA GLU A 149 -7.65 -1.18 5.55
C GLU A 149 -8.11 -2.65 5.47
N ARG A 150 -7.38 -3.57 6.09
CA ARG A 150 -7.74 -5.00 6.14
C ARG A 150 -9.05 -5.22 6.88
N GLN A 151 -9.26 -4.52 8.00
CA GLN A 151 -10.51 -4.58 8.75
C GLN A 151 -11.69 -4.06 7.92
N ALA A 152 -11.50 -2.97 7.17
CA ALA A 152 -12.51 -2.39 6.29
C ALA A 152 -12.91 -3.37 5.18
N TYR A 153 -11.95 -4.01 4.52
CA TYR A 153 -12.25 -5.04 3.51
C TYR A 153 -13.01 -6.22 4.09
N LYS A 154 -12.65 -6.68 5.29
CA LYS A 154 -13.41 -7.74 5.99
C LYS A 154 -14.86 -7.32 6.25
N LYS A 155 -15.09 -6.06 6.61
CA LYS A 155 -16.44 -5.49 6.79
C LYS A 155 -17.22 -5.43 5.48
N LEU A 156 -16.59 -5.02 4.38
CA LEU A 156 -17.20 -5.03 3.05
C LEU A 156 -17.60 -6.44 2.60
N CYS A 157 -16.73 -7.44 2.79
CA CYS A 157 -17.06 -8.84 2.47
C CYS A 157 -18.26 -9.37 3.26
N ASN A 158 -18.52 -8.82 4.45
CA ASN A 158 -19.67 -9.17 5.28
C ASN A 158 -20.91 -8.30 4.98
N GLY A 159 -20.90 -7.47 3.94
CA GLY A 159 -22.01 -6.56 3.59
C GLY A 159 -22.16 -5.36 4.52
N GLN A 160 -21.18 -5.08 5.39
CA GLN A 160 -21.24 -4.00 6.39
C GLN A 160 -20.60 -2.71 5.85
N THR A 161 -21.13 -2.16 4.75
CA THR A 161 -20.53 -1.02 4.03
C THR A 161 -20.44 0.25 4.88
N GLU A 162 -21.49 0.59 5.63
CA GLU A 162 -21.49 1.78 6.50
C GLU A 162 -20.44 1.68 7.61
N ALA A 163 -20.23 0.48 8.17
CA ALA A 163 -19.21 0.24 9.19
C ALA A 163 -17.78 0.21 8.62
N ALA A 164 -17.62 0.02 7.31
CA ALA A 164 -16.31 0.01 6.65
C ALA A 164 -15.77 1.42 6.38
N ARG A 165 -16.66 2.41 6.17
CA ARG A 165 -16.28 3.81 5.88
C ARG A 165 -15.32 4.44 6.89
N PRO A 166 -15.61 4.45 8.21
CA PRO A 166 -14.69 5.06 9.18
C PRO A 166 -13.33 4.36 9.20
N LEU A 167 -13.30 3.05 8.95
CA LEU A 167 -12.03 2.31 8.87
C LEU A 167 -11.20 2.71 7.65
N PHE A 168 -11.83 3.00 6.50
CA PHE A 168 -11.11 3.55 5.36
C PHE A 168 -10.59 4.97 5.62
N GLU A 169 -11.35 5.81 6.32
CA GLU A 169 -10.91 7.15 6.71
C GLU A 169 -9.68 7.10 7.63
N GLU A 170 -9.70 6.24 8.64
CA GLU A 170 -8.54 6.00 9.52
C GLU A 170 -7.34 5.45 8.74
N ALA A 171 -7.56 4.50 7.84
CA ALA A 171 -6.50 3.94 7.00
C ALA A 171 -5.89 4.98 6.05
N GLU A 172 -6.71 5.88 5.51
CA GLU A 172 -6.26 7.00 4.67
C GLU A 172 -5.37 7.95 5.47
N GLU A 173 -5.75 8.28 6.71
CA GLU A 173 -4.95 9.12 7.60
C GLU A 173 -3.57 8.50 7.87
N VAL A 174 -3.54 7.20 8.18
CA VAL A 174 -2.30 6.45 8.37
C VAL A 174 -1.43 6.49 7.12
N ALA A 175 -1.99 6.16 5.95
CA ALA A 175 -1.25 6.16 4.68
C ALA A 175 -0.67 7.55 4.35
N ARG A 176 -1.47 8.60 4.55
CA ARG A 176 -1.06 9.99 4.33
C ARG A 176 0.07 10.42 5.27
N ASN A 177 0.01 10.03 6.53
CA ASN A 177 1.03 10.34 7.51
C ASN A 177 2.37 9.66 7.19
N ILE A 178 2.33 8.37 6.82
CA ILE A 178 3.52 7.64 6.37
C ILE A 178 4.10 8.29 5.11
N ARG A 179 3.26 8.57 4.10
CA ARG A 179 3.68 9.25 2.87
C ARG A 179 4.41 10.56 3.16
N ARG A 180 3.80 11.47 3.93
CA ARG A 180 4.40 12.78 4.27
C ARG A 180 5.73 12.62 4.99
N SER A 181 5.81 11.63 5.89
CA SER A 181 7.04 11.33 6.63
C SER A 181 8.15 10.82 5.73
N CYS A 182 7.83 9.99 4.73
CA CYS A 182 8.76 9.52 3.71
C CYS A 182 9.18 10.64 2.74
N GLU A 183 8.24 11.47 2.27
CA GLU A 183 8.52 12.63 1.39
C GLU A 183 9.53 13.59 2.02
N ASN A 184 9.34 13.91 3.31
CA ASN A 184 10.24 14.79 4.05
C ASN A 184 11.66 14.23 4.24
N GLN A 185 11.86 12.93 4.03
CA GLN A 185 13.14 12.24 4.16
C GLN A 185 13.79 11.91 2.81
N GLY A 186 13.13 12.23 1.69
CA GLY A 186 13.59 11.86 0.36
C GLY A 186 13.36 10.38 0.00
N LEU A 187 12.52 9.66 0.75
CA LEU A 187 12.16 8.26 0.46
C LEU A 187 11.02 8.18 -0.55
N PHE A 188 11.25 8.71 -1.75
CA PHE A 188 10.16 8.98 -2.68
C PHE A 188 9.54 7.72 -3.29
N ALA A 189 10.28 6.62 -3.42
CA ALA A 189 9.74 5.35 -3.87
C ALA A 189 8.64 4.85 -2.91
N ILE A 190 8.95 4.79 -1.61
CA ILE A 190 8.01 4.40 -0.55
C ILE A 190 6.86 5.41 -0.47
N ALA A 191 7.16 6.70 -0.55
CA ALA A 191 6.13 7.74 -0.56
C ALA A 191 5.15 7.59 -1.73
N GLY A 192 5.63 7.25 -2.93
CA GLY A 192 4.80 6.99 -4.12
C GLY A 192 3.90 5.76 -3.94
N ASP A 193 4.40 4.69 -3.32
CA ASP A 193 3.59 3.51 -3.02
C ASP A 193 2.49 3.82 -2.00
N PHE A 194 2.80 4.60 -0.96
CA PHE A 194 1.80 5.08 0.00
C PHE A 194 0.84 6.12 -0.59
N PHE A 195 1.28 6.95 -1.54
CA PHE A 195 0.40 7.84 -2.30
C PHE A 195 -0.62 7.04 -3.11
N TYR A 196 -0.16 6.04 -3.84
CA TYR A 196 -1.04 5.14 -4.58
C TYR A 196 -2.06 4.46 -3.65
N ARG A 197 -1.57 3.92 -2.52
CA ARG A 197 -2.44 3.29 -1.51
C ARG A 197 -3.44 4.27 -0.90
N GLU A 198 -3.02 5.50 -0.56
CA GLU A 198 -3.89 6.58 -0.08
C GLU A 198 -5.04 6.85 -1.07
N MET A 199 -4.74 6.98 -2.37
CA MET A 199 -5.76 7.22 -3.40
C MET A 199 -6.72 6.03 -3.58
N VAL A 200 -6.20 4.80 -3.53
CA VAL A 200 -7.03 3.58 -3.60
C VAL A 200 -7.96 3.49 -2.39
N ILE A 201 -7.46 3.75 -1.18
CA ILE A 201 -8.27 3.74 0.05
C ILE A 201 -9.33 4.84 -0.01
N ARG A 202 -8.95 6.07 -0.37
CA ARG A 202 -9.89 7.19 -0.54
C ARG A 202 -10.99 6.87 -1.53
N ARG A 203 -10.69 6.14 -2.60
CA ARG A 203 -11.73 5.72 -3.55
C ARG A 203 -12.77 4.79 -2.92
N GLN A 204 -12.39 3.94 -1.96
CA GLN A 204 -13.32 3.03 -1.30
C GLN A 204 -14.24 3.73 -0.30
N SER A 205 -13.90 4.92 0.19
CA SER A 205 -14.80 5.71 1.04
C SER A 205 -15.93 6.36 0.23
N TYR A 206 -15.80 6.49 -1.09
CA TYR A 206 -16.86 7.01 -1.94
C TYR A 206 -18.03 6.03 -2.12
N PRO A 207 -19.28 6.54 -2.21
CA PRO A 207 -20.44 5.73 -2.59
C PRO A 207 -20.22 5.01 -3.93
N GLU A 208 -20.81 3.83 -4.11
CA GLU A 208 -20.55 2.96 -5.27
C GLU A 208 -20.83 3.61 -6.63
N TRP A 209 -21.88 4.43 -6.71
CA TRP A 209 -22.32 5.09 -7.94
C TRP A 209 -22.02 6.59 -7.96
N SER A 210 -21.01 7.05 -7.21
CA SER A 210 -20.62 8.45 -7.22
C SER A 210 -19.74 8.79 -8.43
N TYR A 211 -19.91 10.01 -8.94
CA TYR A 211 -19.04 10.56 -9.98
C TYR A 211 -17.56 10.50 -9.56
N ASP A 212 -17.25 10.83 -8.30
CA ASP A 212 -15.88 10.81 -7.77
C ASP A 212 -15.25 9.41 -7.81
N ARG A 213 -16.04 8.37 -7.51
CA ARG A 213 -15.55 6.99 -7.57
C ARG A 213 -15.27 6.56 -8.99
N ILE A 214 -16.16 6.89 -9.93
CA ILE A 214 -15.99 6.58 -11.35
C ILE A 214 -14.76 7.28 -11.90
N LEU A 215 -14.63 8.59 -11.66
CA LEU A 215 -13.49 9.39 -12.09
C LEU A 215 -12.17 8.87 -11.49
N SER A 216 -12.15 8.58 -10.18
CA SER A 216 -10.98 8.02 -9.51
C SER A 216 -10.59 6.64 -10.05
N THR A 217 -11.57 5.81 -10.39
CA THR A 217 -11.34 4.50 -11.03
C THR A 217 -10.72 4.68 -12.42
N LEU A 218 -11.24 5.61 -13.22
CA LEU A 218 -10.73 5.92 -14.55
C LEU A 218 -9.26 6.38 -14.49
N VAL A 219 -8.92 7.26 -13.53
CA VAL A 219 -7.54 7.74 -13.35
C VAL A 219 -6.58 6.61 -12.94
N ASP A 220 -7.00 5.68 -12.08
CA ASP A 220 -6.21 4.49 -11.70
C ASP A 220 -5.99 3.55 -12.89
N VAL A 221 -7.02 3.32 -13.72
CA VAL A 221 -6.91 2.47 -14.91
C VAL A 221 -5.94 3.06 -15.92
N ILE A 222 -6.05 4.36 -16.22
CA ILE A 222 -5.23 5.04 -17.22
C ILE A 222 -3.77 5.17 -16.77
N SER A 223 -3.53 5.54 -15.50
CA SER A 223 -2.19 5.98 -15.06
C SER A 223 -1.73 5.41 -13.72
N GLY A 224 -2.59 4.70 -13.00
CA GLY A 224 -2.34 4.32 -11.61
C GLY A 224 -2.09 5.54 -10.73
N TYR A 225 -2.93 6.57 -10.85
CA TYR A 225 -2.76 7.87 -10.19
C TYR A 225 -1.42 8.57 -10.50
N GLY A 226 -0.84 8.27 -11.66
CA GLY A 226 0.46 8.79 -12.07
C GLY A 226 1.65 8.25 -11.27
N GLU A 227 1.52 7.06 -10.68
CA GLU A 227 2.60 6.34 -9.99
C GLU A 227 3.04 5.06 -10.71
N LYS A 228 2.22 4.54 -11.65
CA LYS A 228 2.46 3.23 -12.28
C LYS A 228 2.62 3.36 -13.81
N PRO A 229 3.83 3.57 -14.34
CA PRO A 229 4.08 3.67 -15.78
C PRO A 229 3.52 2.49 -16.58
N ARG A 230 3.57 1.27 -16.01
CA ARG A 230 3.01 0.05 -16.62
C ARG A 230 1.51 0.17 -16.92
N ARG A 231 0.72 0.91 -16.11
CA ARG A 231 -0.71 1.14 -16.36
C ARG A 231 -0.92 1.93 -17.64
N VAL A 232 -0.10 2.97 -17.88
CA VAL A 232 -0.19 3.80 -19.09
C VAL A 232 0.12 2.98 -20.33
N ILE A 233 1.15 2.12 -20.28
CA ILE A 233 1.49 1.21 -21.39
C ILE A 233 0.35 0.24 -21.66
N SER A 234 -0.20 -0.40 -20.62
CA SER A 234 -1.32 -1.33 -20.79
C SER A 234 -2.59 -0.64 -21.31
N PHE A 235 -2.87 0.59 -20.87
CA PHE A 235 -3.98 1.39 -21.37
C PHE A 235 -3.80 1.74 -22.85
N ALA A 236 -2.61 2.21 -23.24
CA ALA A 236 -2.28 2.51 -24.63
C ALA A 236 -2.41 1.28 -25.54
N ALA A 237 -1.85 0.14 -25.13
CA ALA A 237 -1.99 -1.12 -25.87
C ALA A 237 -3.45 -1.57 -25.99
N GLY A 238 -4.25 -1.38 -24.93
CA GLY A 238 -5.69 -1.67 -24.95
C GLY A 238 -6.46 -0.77 -25.92
N LEU A 239 -6.14 0.53 -25.98
CA LEU A 239 -6.73 1.45 -26.96
C LEU A 239 -6.37 1.06 -28.39
N ILE A 240 -5.10 0.79 -28.68
CA ILE A 240 -4.65 0.33 -30.00
C ILE A 240 -5.42 -0.93 -30.43
N PHE A 241 -5.53 -1.90 -29.53
CA PHE A 241 -6.28 -3.11 -29.80
C PHE A 241 -7.77 -2.83 -30.06
N LEU A 242 -8.40 -1.96 -29.27
CA LEU A 242 -9.79 -1.56 -29.44
C LEU A 242 -10.03 -0.88 -30.80
N PHE A 243 -9.20 0.11 -31.15
CA PHE A 243 -9.32 0.84 -32.41
C PHE A 243 -9.04 -0.05 -33.62
N SER A 244 -8.12 -1.01 -33.53
CA SER A 244 -7.92 -2.04 -34.55
C SER A 244 -9.22 -2.78 -34.89
N PHE A 245 -10.03 -3.17 -33.89
CA PHE A 245 -11.34 -3.79 -34.16
C PHE A 245 -12.34 -2.80 -34.76
N ILE A 246 -12.33 -1.53 -34.33
CA ILE A 246 -13.19 -0.50 -34.91
C ILE A 246 -12.87 -0.33 -36.41
N TYR A 247 -11.58 -0.27 -36.78
CA TYR A 247 -11.17 -0.19 -38.18
C TYR A 247 -11.49 -1.45 -38.97
N LEU A 248 -11.40 -2.62 -38.35
CA LEU A 248 -11.83 -3.87 -38.98
C LEU A 248 -13.33 -3.84 -39.34
N LEU A 249 -14.16 -3.20 -38.51
CA LEU A 249 -15.61 -3.09 -38.71
C LEU A 249 -16.00 -2.00 -39.73
N PHE A 250 -15.38 -0.82 -39.68
CA PHE A 250 -15.73 0.32 -40.54
C PHE A 250 -14.90 0.44 -41.82
N GLY A 251 -13.79 -0.28 -41.89
CA GLY A 251 -12.91 -0.38 -43.04
C GLY A 251 -11.87 0.74 -43.14
N VAL A 252 -10.72 0.37 -43.71
CA VAL A 252 -9.63 1.26 -44.11
C VAL A 252 -9.19 0.91 -45.54
N GLN A 253 -8.42 1.79 -46.19
CA GLN A 253 -8.08 1.66 -47.61
C GLN A 253 -6.57 1.66 -47.83
N GLU A 254 -6.08 0.70 -48.60
CA GLU A 254 -4.68 0.61 -49.05
C GLU A 254 -4.66 0.55 -50.59
N GLY A 255 -4.04 1.52 -51.24
CA GLY A 255 -3.87 1.52 -52.72
C GLY A 255 -5.16 1.36 -53.54
N GLY A 256 -6.32 1.79 -53.02
CA GLY A 256 -7.62 1.58 -53.69
C GLY A 256 -8.42 0.37 -53.19
N ARG A 257 -7.78 -0.56 -52.49
CA ARG A 257 -8.42 -1.76 -51.95
C ARG A 257 -9.00 -1.50 -50.56
N LEU A 258 -10.23 -1.95 -50.35
CA LEU A 258 -10.91 -1.90 -49.07
C LEU A 258 -10.45 -3.06 -48.16
N ILE A 259 -9.99 -2.72 -46.96
CA ILE A 259 -9.57 -3.62 -45.89
C ILE A 259 -10.65 -3.53 -44.80
N GLN A 260 -11.53 -4.53 -44.74
CA GLN A 260 -12.61 -4.63 -43.76
C GLN A 260 -12.96 -6.11 -43.52
N TYR A 261 -13.65 -6.39 -42.41
CA TYR A 261 -14.19 -7.72 -42.16
C TYR A 261 -15.19 -8.14 -43.25
N SER A 262 -15.11 -9.39 -43.69
CA SER A 262 -16.07 -9.99 -44.61
C SER A 262 -16.49 -11.38 -44.12
N SER A 263 -17.79 -11.64 -44.06
CA SER A 263 -18.37 -12.95 -43.73
C SER A 263 -18.04 -14.03 -44.76
N ASP A 264 -17.71 -13.61 -45.98
CA ASP A 264 -17.49 -14.52 -47.12
C ASP A 264 -16.04 -15.02 -47.18
N GLN A 265 -15.16 -14.43 -46.37
CA GLN A 265 -13.73 -14.76 -46.32
C GLN A 265 -13.41 -15.74 -45.21
N SER A 266 -12.37 -16.55 -45.43
CA SER A 266 -11.87 -17.48 -44.40
C SER A 266 -11.36 -16.73 -43.16
N LEU A 267 -11.41 -17.42 -42.01
CA LEU A 267 -10.92 -16.88 -40.73
C LEU A 267 -9.46 -16.41 -40.81
N LEU A 268 -8.60 -17.10 -41.55
CA LEU A 268 -7.19 -16.73 -41.72
C LEU A 268 -7.02 -15.43 -42.50
N VAL A 269 -7.87 -15.20 -43.51
CA VAL A 269 -7.83 -13.94 -44.28
C VAL A 269 -8.32 -12.80 -43.40
N ASN A 270 -9.42 -12.97 -42.67
CA ASN A 270 -9.91 -11.97 -41.72
C ASN A 270 -8.90 -11.67 -40.58
N ALA A 271 -8.14 -12.68 -40.14
CA ALA A 271 -7.06 -12.48 -39.17
C ALA A 271 -5.90 -11.65 -39.73
N ARG A 272 -5.52 -11.86 -41.01
CA ARG A 272 -4.53 -11.00 -41.68
C ARG A 272 -5.05 -9.58 -41.87
N THR A 273 -6.31 -9.42 -42.31
CA THR A 273 -6.99 -8.12 -42.39
C THR A 273 -6.96 -7.39 -41.05
N TRP A 274 -7.21 -8.12 -39.94
CA TRP A 274 -7.11 -7.55 -38.60
C TRP A 274 -5.70 -7.07 -38.27
N LEU A 275 -4.65 -7.83 -38.62
CA LEU A 275 -3.26 -7.40 -38.44
C LEU A 275 -2.94 -6.13 -39.23
N ASP A 276 -3.47 -5.97 -40.45
CA ASP A 276 -3.29 -4.75 -41.25
C ASP A 276 -3.97 -3.53 -40.56
N THR A 277 -5.17 -3.72 -40.02
CA THR A 277 -5.86 -2.68 -39.23
C THR A 277 -5.20 -2.40 -37.88
N LEU A 278 -4.54 -3.39 -37.29
CA LEU A 278 -3.75 -3.24 -36.07
C LEU A 278 -2.50 -2.41 -36.34
N TYR A 279 -1.79 -2.69 -37.43
CA TYR A 279 -0.68 -1.88 -37.89
C TYR A 279 -1.13 -0.43 -38.13
N TYR A 280 -2.25 -0.23 -38.82
CA TYR A 280 -2.82 1.12 -39.02
C TYR A 280 -3.13 1.84 -37.70
N SER A 281 -3.72 1.15 -36.72
CA SER A 281 -3.98 1.69 -35.39
C SER A 281 -2.70 2.08 -34.66
N VAL A 282 -1.64 1.25 -34.70
CA VAL A 282 -0.33 1.60 -34.09
C VAL A 282 0.24 2.89 -34.71
N VAL A 283 0.22 3.00 -36.04
CA VAL A 283 0.76 4.16 -36.77
C VAL A 283 -0.05 5.43 -36.48
N THR A 284 -1.37 5.29 -36.36
CA THR A 284 -2.29 6.40 -36.06
C THR A 284 -2.14 6.85 -34.61
N PHE A 285 -2.13 5.92 -33.65
CA PHE A 285 -1.93 6.18 -32.23
C PHE A 285 -0.58 6.83 -31.92
N THR A 286 0.48 6.39 -32.60
CA THR A 286 1.82 6.99 -32.45
C THR A 286 1.99 8.27 -33.27
N THR A 287 0.98 8.66 -34.05
CA THR A 287 0.98 9.85 -34.93
C THR A 287 2.10 9.85 -35.98
N LEU A 288 2.60 8.68 -36.37
CA LEU A 288 3.66 8.53 -37.38
C LEU A 288 3.15 8.79 -38.81
N GLY A 289 1.99 8.23 -39.15
CA GLY A 289 1.28 8.49 -40.41
C GLY A 289 2.05 8.18 -41.70
N TYR A 290 2.45 6.92 -41.94
CA TYR A 290 3.18 6.54 -43.17
C TYR A 290 2.41 6.75 -44.48
N GLY A 291 1.07 6.82 -44.43
CA GLY A 291 0.23 7.16 -45.59
C GLY A 291 -0.03 6.00 -46.57
N ASP A 292 0.42 4.79 -46.24
CA ASP A 292 0.13 3.54 -46.93
C ASP A 292 -1.34 3.11 -46.78
N ILE A 293 -1.87 3.21 -45.56
CA ILE A 293 -3.26 2.93 -45.23
C ILE A 293 -3.97 4.23 -44.86
N THR A 294 -5.15 4.45 -45.43
CA THR A 294 -5.95 5.66 -45.23
C THR A 294 -7.35 5.34 -44.70
N PRO A 295 -7.89 6.15 -43.77
CA PRO A 295 -9.23 5.94 -43.25
C PRO A 295 -10.29 6.47 -44.22
N ILE A 296 -11.38 5.74 -44.36
CA ILE A 296 -12.52 6.10 -45.21
C ILE A 296 -13.79 6.28 -44.38
N GLY A 297 -14.73 7.08 -44.88
CA GLY A 297 -16.03 7.29 -44.23
C GLY A 297 -15.90 7.68 -42.75
N ILE A 298 -16.59 6.93 -41.88
CA ILE A 298 -16.63 7.15 -40.42
C ILE A 298 -15.26 6.84 -39.76
N SER A 299 -14.44 5.96 -40.33
CA SER A 299 -13.10 5.63 -39.81
C SER A 299 -12.20 6.85 -39.68
N ARG A 300 -12.46 7.93 -40.45
CA ARG A 300 -11.74 9.21 -40.34
C ARG A 300 -11.92 9.88 -38.97
N LEU A 301 -13.13 9.80 -38.42
CA LEU A 301 -13.44 10.35 -37.09
C LEU A 301 -12.70 9.56 -36.01
N PHE A 302 -12.73 8.23 -36.10
CA PHE A 302 -12.03 7.36 -35.16
C PHE A 302 -10.50 7.56 -35.23
N ALA A 303 -9.94 7.72 -36.43
CA ALA A 303 -8.52 8.03 -36.61
C ALA A 303 -8.12 9.36 -35.96
N ALA A 304 -8.95 10.40 -36.08
CA ALA A 304 -8.70 11.67 -35.41
C ALA A 304 -8.74 11.54 -33.88
N LEU A 305 -9.72 10.80 -33.34
CA LEU A 305 -9.83 10.54 -31.90
C LEU A 305 -8.67 9.69 -31.37
N GLU A 306 -8.25 8.67 -32.11
CA GLU A 306 -7.12 7.81 -31.76
C GLU A 306 -5.82 8.61 -31.75
N ALA A 307 -5.54 9.39 -32.79
CA ALA A 307 -4.33 10.23 -32.84
C ALA A 307 -4.29 11.24 -31.67
N PHE A 308 -5.43 11.88 -31.36
CA PHE A 308 -5.53 12.80 -30.22
C PHE A 308 -5.25 12.09 -28.89
N THR A 309 -5.92 10.97 -28.63
CA THR A 309 -5.75 10.20 -27.39
C THR A 309 -4.34 9.57 -27.27
N GLY A 310 -3.75 9.16 -28.39
CA GLY A 310 -2.38 8.65 -28.46
C GLY A 310 -1.34 9.69 -28.08
N SER A 311 -1.44 10.90 -28.63
CA SER A 311 -0.56 12.02 -28.27
C SER A 311 -0.59 12.35 -26.77
N PHE A 312 -1.78 12.37 -26.15
CA PHE A 312 -1.94 12.60 -24.72
C PHE A 312 -1.40 11.45 -23.88
N SER A 313 -1.63 10.21 -24.31
CA SER A 313 -1.15 9.01 -23.60
C SER A 313 0.38 8.90 -23.60
N MET A 314 1.03 9.26 -24.70
CA MET A 314 2.49 9.32 -24.79
C MET A 314 3.07 10.42 -23.90
N ALA A 315 2.47 11.61 -23.89
CA ALA A 315 2.86 12.68 -22.98
C ALA A 315 2.70 12.26 -21.51
N LEU A 316 1.57 11.63 -21.17
CA LEU A 316 1.31 11.10 -19.83
C LEU A 316 2.33 10.01 -19.44
N PHE A 317 2.69 9.11 -20.36
CA PHE A 317 3.71 8.10 -20.13
C PHE A 317 5.05 8.74 -19.76
N VAL A 318 5.51 9.74 -20.52
CA VAL A 318 6.77 10.45 -20.24
C VAL A 318 6.72 11.11 -18.85
N VAL A 319 5.63 11.80 -18.51
CA VAL A 319 5.49 12.45 -17.20
C VAL A 319 5.54 11.43 -16.06
N VAL A 320 4.77 10.34 -16.17
CA VAL A 320 4.71 9.30 -15.13
C VAL A 320 6.04 8.54 -15.04
N PHE A 321 6.69 8.28 -16.17
CA PHE A 321 7.99 7.62 -16.22
C PHE A 321 9.09 8.47 -15.61
N VAL A 322 9.21 9.74 -16.03
CA VAL A 322 10.17 10.69 -15.47
C VAL A 322 9.95 10.83 -13.97
N LYS A 323 8.70 11.08 -13.55
CA LYS A 323 8.35 11.17 -12.13
C LYS A 323 8.79 9.93 -11.35
N LYS A 324 8.65 8.72 -11.90
CA LYS A 324 9.05 7.46 -11.23
C LYS A 324 10.58 7.22 -11.23
N MET A 325 11.32 7.81 -12.17
CA MET A 325 12.77 7.66 -12.27
C MET A 325 13.55 8.75 -11.52
N THR A 326 13.00 9.96 -11.43
CA THR A 326 13.66 11.11 -10.77
C THR A 326 13.36 11.21 -9.28
N ARG A 327 12.37 10.45 -8.79
CA ARG A 327 11.98 10.35 -7.38
C ARG A 327 12.40 9.00 -6.85
#